data_AF-A0A8J3H999-F1
#
_entry.id   AF-A0A8J3H999-F1
#
_cell.length_a   1.000
_cell.length_b   1.000
_cell.length_c   1.000
_cell.angle_alpha   90.00
_cell.angle_beta   90.00
_cell.angle_gamma   90.00
#
_symmetry.space_group_name_H-M   'P 1'
#
loop_
_entity.id
_entity.type
_entity.pdbx_description
1 polymer ?
#
loop_
_entity_poly.entity_id
_entity_poly.type
_entity_poly.pdbx_seq_one_letter_code
_entity_poly.pdbx_strand_id
1 'polypeptide(L)'
;MTVRRRPHHLLCILTYVGKGYSPAFTVNMSAVAGRLAAGDEAEIVAGPDDICVLILGGSESHCRGDSVTGRDRAAADDLGGLLGLSIRSGVRLTLDASRIRRAPPRFRPGSHQVGLHRVQLE
;
A
#
# COMPACT_ATOMS: atom_id res chain seq x y z
N MET A 1 11.15 12.67 7.27
CA MET A 1 11.77 12.24 6.00
C MET A 1 10.67 11.76 5.06
N THR A 2 10.99 11.32 3.83
CA THR A 2 9.98 10.84 2.86
C THR A 2 10.28 9.39 2.47
N VAL A 3 9.24 8.57 2.35
CA VAL A 3 9.29 7.24 1.72
C VAL A 3 8.52 7.28 0.41
N ARG A 4 9.06 6.64 -0.64
CA ARG A 4 8.38 6.56 -1.93
C ARG A 4 7.49 5.34 -1.93
N ARG A 5 6.22 5.50 -2.29
CA ARG A 5 5.24 4.42 -2.29
C ARG A 5 4.41 4.43 -3.55
N ARG A 6 4.26 3.26 -4.17
CA ARG A 6 3.22 3.08 -5.17
C ARG A 6 1.88 2.80 -4.48
N PRO A 7 0.74 3.16 -5.09
CA PRO A 7 -0.56 3.11 -4.41
C PRO A 7 -0.87 1.74 -3.78
N HIS A 8 -0.63 0.62 -4.49
CA HIS A 8 -0.99 -0.68 -3.91
C HIS A 8 -0.12 -1.06 -2.71
N HIS A 9 1.17 -0.74 -2.71
CA HIS A 9 2.02 -0.99 -1.53
C HIS A 9 1.65 -0.10 -0.35
N LEU A 10 1.24 1.14 -0.61
CA LEU A 10 0.72 2.01 0.45
C LEU A 10 -0.55 1.40 1.08
N LEU A 11 -1.46 0.88 0.26
CA LEU A 11 -2.65 0.17 0.75
C LEU A 11 -2.26 -1.11 1.53
N CYS A 12 -1.31 -1.91 1.02
CA CYS A 12 -0.80 -3.09 1.72
C CYS A 12 -0.27 -2.75 3.12
N ILE A 13 0.47 -1.64 3.27
CA ILE A 13 1.01 -1.19 4.57
C ILE A 13 -0.14 -0.86 5.54
N LEU A 14 -1.18 -0.18 5.08
CA LEU A 14 -2.33 0.20 5.92
C LEU A 14 -3.10 -1.02 6.46
N THR A 15 -3.05 -2.14 5.73
CA THR A 15 -3.71 -3.39 6.11
C THR A 15 -2.73 -4.46 6.64
N TYR A 16 -1.47 -4.11 6.84
CA TYR A 16 -0.41 -5.06 7.17
C TYR A 16 -0.47 -5.51 8.63
N VAL A 17 -0.34 -6.83 8.85
CA VAL A 17 -0.43 -7.47 10.18
C VAL A 17 0.87 -8.16 10.63
N GLY A 18 1.99 -7.91 9.94
CA GLY A 18 3.29 -8.48 10.35
C GLY A 18 3.61 -9.89 9.82
N LYS A 19 2.76 -10.49 8.97
CA LYS A 19 2.92 -11.87 8.48
C LYS A 19 2.26 -12.10 7.11
N GLY A 20 2.52 -13.25 6.50
CA GLY A 20 1.92 -13.69 5.23
C GLY A 20 2.75 -13.39 3.98
N TYR A 21 3.97 -12.88 4.16
CA TYR A 21 4.94 -12.61 3.11
C TYR A 21 6.26 -13.32 3.40
N SER A 22 7.19 -13.34 2.44
CA SER A 22 8.54 -13.84 2.69
C SER A 22 9.22 -13.05 3.84
N PRO A 23 10.16 -13.66 4.58
CA PRO A 23 10.78 -13.01 5.73
C PRO A 23 11.44 -11.66 5.39
N ALA A 24 12.14 -11.58 4.27
CA ALA A 24 12.77 -10.34 3.80
C ALA A 24 11.74 -9.25 3.48
N PHE A 25 10.64 -9.62 2.81
CA PHE A 25 9.54 -8.70 2.51
C PHE A 25 8.87 -8.18 3.80
N THR A 26 8.63 -9.08 4.75
CA THR A 26 8.02 -8.80 6.05
C THR A 26 8.87 -7.80 6.85
N VAL A 27 10.20 -8.00 6.91
CA VAL A 27 11.12 -7.07 7.58
C VAL A 27 11.05 -5.68 6.95
N ASN A 28 11.06 -5.59 5.62
CA ASN A 28 11.00 -4.31 4.92
C ASN A 28 9.66 -3.58 5.14
N MET A 29 8.53 -4.31 4.99
CA MET A 29 7.19 -3.77 5.27
C MET A 29 7.07 -3.22 6.69
N SER A 30 7.59 -3.96 7.68
CA SER A 30 7.58 -3.53 9.09
C SER A 30 8.40 -2.26 9.31
N ALA A 31 9.60 -2.17 8.72
CA ALA A 31 10.44 -0.98 8.82
C ALA A 31 9.75 0.26 8.22
N VAL A 32 9.14 0.10 7.04
CA VAL A 32 8.41 1.18 6.36
C VAL A 32 7.17 1.60 7.14
N ALA A 33 6.39 0.64 7.65
CA ALA A 33 5.23 0.92 8.49
C ALA A 33 5.62 1.71 9.75
N GLY A 34 6.74 1.34 10.40
CA GLY A 34 7.28 2.06 11.55
C GLY A 34 7.65 3.51 11.23
N ARG A 35 8.29 3.76 10.08
CA ARG A 35 8.62 5.12 9.62
C ARG A 35 7.39 5.98 9.38
N LEU A 36 6.39 5.44 8.69
CA LEU A 36 5.13 6.14 8.41
C LEU A 36 4.37 6.44 9.72
N ALA A 37 4.35 5.49 10.67
CA ALA A 37 3.76 5.69 11.98
C ALA A 37 4.50 6.76 12.82
N ALA A 38 5.81 6.90 12.63
CA ALA A 38 6.63 7.95 13.23
C ALA A 38 6.48 9.34 12.57
N GLY A 39 5.68 9.44 11.50
CA GLY A 39 5.33 10.70 10.84
C GLY A 39 6.12 11.00 9.56
N ASP A 40 6.89 10.06 9.02
CA ASP A 40 7.44 10.23 7.66
C ASP A 40 6.32 10.40 6.63
N GLU A 41 6.57 11.23 5.61
CA GLU A 41 5.65 11.42 4.50
C GLU A 41 5.73 10.25 3.53
N ALA A 42 4.58 9.83 2.99
CA ALA A 42 4.51 8.98 1.81
C ALA A 42 4.41 9.86 0.56
N GLU A 43 5.39 9.75 -0.34
CA GLU A 43 5.30 10.28 -1.70
C GLU A 43 4.75 9.20 -2.63
N ILE A 44 3.65 9.49 -3.32
CA ILE A 44 3.07 8.59 -4.29
C ILE A 44 3.93 8.58 -5.56
N VAL A 45 4.39 7.42 -5.98
CA VAL A 45 5.20 7.24 -7.20
C VAL A 45 4.57 6.26 -8.17
N ALA A 46 4.84 6.45 -9.46
CA ALA A 46 4.52 5.47 -10.49
C ALA A 46 5.63 4.40 -10.55
N GLY A 47 5.24 3.13 -10.69
CA GLY A 47 6.18 2.03 -10.84
C GLY A 47 6.82 1.55 -9.52
N PRO A 48 7.99 0.90 -9.57
CA PRO A 48 8.66 0.36 -8.38
C PRO A 48 8.93 1.41 -7.30
N ASP A 49 8.74 1.04 -6.05
CA ASP A 49 8.93 1.90 -4.88
C ASP A 49 9.96 1.30 -3.91
N ASP A 50 10.20 1.92 -2.74
CA ASP A 50 11.28 1.42 -1.86
C ASP A 50 10.98 0.02 -1.28
N ILE A 51 9.75 -0.50 -1.39
CA ILE A 51 9.45 -1.89 -1.03
C ILE A 51 9.90 -2.82 -2.15
N CYS A 52 9.63 -2.45 -3.40
CA CYS A 52 10.10 -3.18 -4.57
C CYS A 52 11.62 -3.30 -4.59
N VAL A 53 12.37 -2.25 -4.24
CA VAL A 53 13.84 -2.17 -4.43
C VAL A 53 14.59 -3.33 -3.78
N LEU A 54 14.16 -3.81 -2.61
CA LEU A 54 14.81 -4.93 -1.93
C LEU A 54 14.55 -6.30 -2.58
N ILE A 55 13.64 -6.36 -3.55
CA ILE A 55 13.24 -7.60 -4.24
C ILE A 55 13.53 -7.46 -5.75
N LEU A 56 13.95 -6.27 -6.21
CA LEU A 56 14.33 -6.02 -7.60
C LEU A 56 15.52 -6.93 -7.97
N GLY A 57 15.31 -7.82 -8.94
CA GLY A 57 16.32 -8.77 -9.42
C GLY A 57 16.19 -10.20 -8.89
N GLY A 58 15.29 -10.45 -7.93
CA GLY A 58 14.93 -11.80 -7.50
C GLY A 58 13.82 -12.44 -8.35
N SER A 59 13.63 -13.76 -8.23
CA SER A 59 12.51 -14.48 -8.84
C SER A 59 11.13 -14.01 -8.37
N GLU A 60 11.07 -13.31 -7.23
CA GLU A 60 9.85 -12.68 -6.70
C GLU A 60 9.58 -11.27 -7.28
N SER A 61 10.40 -10.77 -8.23
CA SER A 61 10.25 -9.42 -8.79
C SER A 61 9.06 -9.29 -9.76
N HIS A 62 7.85 -9.22 -9.21
CA HIS A 62 6.61 -9.05 -9.99
C HIS A 62 6.22 -7.58 -10.19
N CYS A 63 6.97 -6.63 -9.63
CA CYS A 63 6.61 -5.20 -9.57
C CYS A 63 6.54 -4.48 -10.93
N ARG A 64 7.02 -5.09 -12.03
CA ARG A 64 7.03 -4.50 -13.38
C ARG A 64 5.96 -5.07 -14.32
N GLY A 65 5.15 -6.04 -13.88
CA GLY A 65 4.11 -6.62 -14.73
C GLY A 65 2.94 -5.66 -15.00
N ASP A 66 2.31 -5.76 -16.16
CA ASP A 66 1.18 -4.90 -16.56
C ASP A 66 -0.02 -5.01 -15.60
N SER A 67 -0.23 -6.19 -15.02
CA SER A 67 -1.26 -6.43 -14.01
C SER A 67 -1.09 -5.56 -12.76
N VAL A 68 0.12 -5.07 -12.50
CA VAL A 68 0.43 -4.25 -11.33
C VAL A 68 -0.04 -2.80 -11.52
N THR A 69 -0.03 -2.28 -12.74
CA THR A 69 -0.60 -0.95 -13.04
C THR A 69 -2.11 -0.94 -12.76
N GLY A 70 -2.82 -2.02 -13.09
CA GLY A 70 -4.23 -2.18 -12.73
C GLY A 70 -4.46 -2.15 -11.22
N ARG A 71 -3.62 -2.86 -10.45
CA ARG A 71 -3.67 -2.86 -8.98
C ARG A 71 -3.36 -1.50 -8.38
N ASP A 72 -2.40 -0.76 -8.93
CA ASP A 72 -2.10 0.61 -8.49
C ASP A 72 -3.31 1.51 -8.68
N ARG A 73 -4.01 1.41 -9.81
CA ARG A 73 -5.19 2.23 -10.06
C ARG A 73 -6.29 1.95 -9.05
N ALA A 74 -6.65 0.68 -8.87
CA ALA A 74 -7.65 0.27 -7.89
C ALA A 74 -7.28 0.71 -6.47
N ALA A 75 -6.02 0.53 -6.08
CA ALA A 75 -5.56 0.95 -4.76
C ALA A 75 -5.54 2.48 -4.59
N ALA A 76 -5.24 3.25 -5.64
CA ALA A 76 -5.32 4.70 -5.60
C ALA A 76 -6.76 5.19 -5.37
N ASP A 77 -7.74 4.55 -6.00
CA ASP A 77 -9.16 4.83 -5.80
C ASP A 77 -9.61 4.50 -4.37
N ASP A 78 -9.21 3.32 -3.86
CA ASP A 78 -9.49 2.91 -2.47
C ASP A 78 -8.87 3.86 -1.45
N LEU A 79 -7.59 4.19 -1.62
CA LEU A 79 -6.88 5.16 -0.77
C LEU A 79 -7.52 6.54 -0.86
N GLY A 80 -7.99 6.93 -2.03
CA GLY A 80 -8.66 8.21 -2.22
C GLY A 80 -9.97 8.28 -1.46
N GLY A 81 -10.78 7.22 -1.53
CA GLY A 81 -11.99 7.07 -0.72
C GLY A 81 -11.71 6.98 0.79
N LEU A 82 -10.59 6.36 1.18
CA LEU A 82 -10.16 6.20 2.57
C LEU A 82 -9.73 7.53 3.22
N LEU A 83 -8.95 8.31 2.47
CA LEU A 83 -8.28 9.51 2.97
C LEU A 83 -9.02 10.80 2.61
N GLY A 84 -10.02 10.74 1.73
CA GLY A 84 -10.70 11.91 1.20
C GLY A 84 -9.78 12.78 0.32
N LEU A 85 -8.86 12.14 -0.41
CA LEU A 85 -7.84 12.79 -1.23
C LEU A 85 -7.83 12.21 -2.64
N SER A 86 -7.39 12.98 -3.64
CA SER A 86 -7.08 12.42 -4.95
C SER A 86 -5.65 11.86 -4.94
N ILE A 87 -5.50 10.53 -5.04
CA ILE A 87 -4.21 9.85 -5.02
C ILE A 87 -3.65 9.76 -6.44
N ARG A 88 -2.52 10.44 -6.68
CA ARG A 88 -1.80 10.45 -7.95
C ARG A 88 -0.31 10.62 -7.70
N SER A 89 0.53 10.25 -8.66
CA SER A 89 1.98 10.41 -8.55
C SER A 89 2.36 11.87 -8.24
N GLY A 90 3.34 12.05 -7.36
CA GLY A 90 3.78 13.35 -6.85
C GLY A 90 3.00 13.87 -5.64
N VAL A 91 1.87 13.25 -5.28
CA VAL A 91 1.18 13.58 -4.02
C VAL A 91 2.04 13.14 -2.84
N ARG A 92 2.16 14.02 -1.84
CA ARG A 92 2.76 13.71 -0.54
C ARG A 92 1.70 13.75 0.54
N LEU A 93 1.71 12.76 1.42
CA LEU A 93 0.74 12.65 2.49
C LEU A 93 1.36 12.06 3.76
N THR A 94 0.91 12.53 4.91
CA THR A 94 1.20 11.93 6.20
C THR A 94 0.09 10.96 6.57
N LEU A 95 0.46 9.76 7.02
CA LEU A 95 -0.48 8.75 7.50
C LEU A 95 -0.66 8.88 9.03
N ASP A 96 -1.04 10.07 9.48
CA ASP A 96 -1.29 10.26 10.89
C ASP A 96 -2.49 9.39 11.36
N ALA A 97 -2.45 9.00 12.63
CA ALA A 97 -3.47 8.14 13.20
C ALA A 97 -4.89 8.76 13.15
N SER A 98 -5.01 10.09 13.02
CA SER A 98 -6.30 10.77 12.91
C SER A 98 -6.93 10.58 11.53
N ARG A 99 -6.14 10.51 10.46
CA ARG A 99 -6.62 10.19 9.09
C ARG A 99 -7.06 8.74 8.99
N ILE A 100 -6.27 7.81 9.54
CA ILE A 100 -6.62 6.39 9.56
C ILE A 100 -7.89 6.14 10.39
N ARG A 101 -8.09 6.83 11.53
CA ARG A 101 -9.33 6.68 12.33
C ARG A 101 -10.60 7.17 11.63
N ARG A 102 -10.49 8.16 10.75
CA ARG A 102 -11.59 8.72 9.95
C ARG A 102 -11.95 7.87 8.74
N ALA A 103 -11.15 6.84 8.45
CA ALA A 103 -11.46 5.83 7.45
C ALA A 103 -12.87 5.24 7.65
N PRO A 104 -13.60 4.96 6.55
CA PRO A 104 -14.85 4.21 6.63
C PRO A 104 -14.68 2.86 7.34
N PRO A 105 -15.69 2.37 8.08
CA PRO A 105 -15.58 1.17 8.91
C PRO A 105 -15.08 -0.08 8.17
N ARG A 106 -15.40 -0.22 6.88
CA ARG A 106 -14.97 -1.33 6.00
C ARG A 106 -13.46 -1.44 5.77
N PHE A 107 -12.70 -0.42 6.18
CA PHE A 107 -11.25 -0.35 6.01
C PHE A 107 -10.49 -0.29 7.34
N ARG A 108 -11.17 -0.52 8.48
CA ARG A 108 -10.50 -0.57 9.79
C ARG A 108 -9.80 -1.91 10.00
N PRO A 109 -8.58 -1.94 10.56
CA PRO A 109 -7.89 -3.20 10.87
C PRO A 109 -8.78 -4.12 11.72
N GLY A 110 -8.97 -5.36 11.30
CA GLY A 110 -9.85 -6.34 11.97
C GLY A 110 -11.29 -6.41 11.47
N SER A 111 -11.73 -5.52 10.57
CA SER A 111 -12.98 -5.69 9.84
C SER A 111 -12.76 -6.61 8.64
N HIS A 112 -12.79 -7.93 8.89
CA HIS A 112 -12.88 -8.91 7.82
C HIS A 112 -14.20 -8.73 7.06
N GLN A 113 -14.20 -7.95 5.99
CA GLN A 113 -15.02 -8.24 4.82
C GLN A 113 -14.12 -8.22 3.60
N VAL A 114 -13.56 -9.41 3.33
CA VAL A 114 -13.16 -9.80 1.98
C VAL A 114 -14.43 -9.80 1.13
N GLY A 115 -14.76 -8.64 0.57
CA GLY A 115 -15.70 -8.49 -0.53
C GLY A 115 -14.93 -8.32 -1.83
N LEU A 116 -13.96 -9.21 -2.11
CA LEU A 116 -13.49 -9.39 -3.48
C LEU A 116 -14.64 -10.03 -4.23
N HIS A 117 -15.32 -9.23 -5.07
CA HIS A 117 -16.24 -9.74 -6.08
C HIS A 117 -15.58 -10.93 -6.77
N ARG A 118 -16.23 -12.08 -6.65
CA ARG A 118 -15.93 -13.31 -7.36
C ARG A 118 -15.99 -13.01 -8.86
N VAL A 119 -14.84 -12.71 -9.46
CA VAL A 119 -14.69 -12.82 -10.91
C VAL A 119 -14.62 -14.31 -11.18
N GLN A 120 -15.77 -14.85 -11.55
CA GLN A 120 -15.90 -16.21 -12.06
C GLN A 120 -15.14 -16.24 -13.39
N LEU A 121 -14.08 -17.03 -13.46
CA LEU A 121 -13.42 -17.38 -14.71
C LEU A 121 -14.04 -18.71 -15.15
N GLU A 122 -14.75 -18.67 -16.28
CA GLU A 122 -14.87 -19.83 -17.18
C GLU A 122 -13.58 -19.96 -18.00
#